data_AF-A0A2E3Z838-F1
#
_entry.id   AF-A0A2E3Z838-F1
#
_cell.length_a   1.000
_cell.length_b   1.000
_cell.length_c   1.000
_cell.angle_alpha   90.00
_cell.angle_beta   90.00
_cell.angle_gamma   90.00
#
_symmetry.space_group_name_H-M   'P 1'
#
loop_
_entity.id
_entity.type
_entity.pdbx_description
1 polymer ?
#
loop_
_entity_poly.entity_id
_entity_poly.type
_entity_poly.pdbx_seq_one_letter_code
_entity_poly.pdbx_strand_id
1 'polypeptide(L)'
;MVTTVPTDLRADRERGILTVSWGSELADFPCVFLRGQCECAHCVNEWTGEQILNPDEIPADITIEKMELVGGYAVRIHWSDGHNAGLFTWERLMELRSRL
;
A
#
# COMPACT_ATOMS: atom_id res chain seq x y z
N MET A 1 -15.07 9.52 -16.27
CA MET A 1 -14.70 8.18 -15.77
C MET A 1 -13.57 8.39 -14.79
N VAL A 2 -13.68 7.91 -13.55
CA VAL A 2 -12.59 7.98 -12.58
C VAL A 2 -11.54 6.95 -13.03
N THR A 3 -10.32 7.39 -13.34
CA THR A 3 -9.22 6.46 -13.62
C THR A 3 -8.75 5.88 -12.30
N THR A 4 -8.76 4.56 -12.16
CA THR A 4 -8.19 3.88 -10.99
C THR A 4 -6.69 3.69 -11.15
N VAL A 5 -6.21 3.52 -12.39
CA VAL A 5 -4.79 3.37 -12.69
C VAL A 5 -4.05 4.68 -12.38
N PRO A 6 -3.04 4.66 -11.50
CA PRO A 6 -2.24 5.83 -11.21
C PRO A 6 -1.30 6.16 -12.38
N THR A 7 -1.05 7.45 -12.58
CA THR A 7 -0.07 7.95 -13.55
C THR A 7 1.34 7.99 -12.98
N ASP A 8 1.50 8.06 -11.66
CA ASP A 8 2.80 8.08 -10.98
C ASP A 8 2.72 7.49 -9.57
N LEU A 9 3.81 6.89 -9.11
CA LEU A 9 4.01 6.35 -7.77
C LEU A 9 5.39 6.78 -7.26
N ARG A 10 5.43 7.61 -6.21
CA ARG A 10 6.68 8.13 -5.65
C ARG A 10 6.81 7.74 -4.18
N ALA A 11 7.75 6.85 -3.88
CA ALA A 11 8.13 6.53 -2.51
C ALA A 11 9.12 7.58 -1.98
N ASP A 12 8.77 8.19 -0.85
CA ASP A 12 9.61 9.11 -0.09
C ASP A 12 10.05 8.40 1.19
N ARG A 13 11.26 7.82 1.16
CA ARG A 13 11.80 7.02 2.26
C ARG A 13 12.04 7.85 3.51
N GLU A 14 12.51 9.08 3.35
CA GLU A 14 12.81 9.98 4.47
C GLU A 14 11.54 10.39 5.21
N ARG A 15 10.45 10.65 4.47
CA ARG A 15 9.16 11.01 5.05
C ARG A 15 8.30 9.81 5.43
N GLY A 16 8.65 8.60 5.01
CA GLY A 16 7.83 7.39 5.20
C GLY A 16 6.48 7.49 4.48
N ILE A 17 6.45 8.02 3.25
CA ILE A 17 5.22 8.29 2.49
C ILE A 17 5.30 7.66 1.09
N LEU A 18 4.19 7.11 0.62
CA LEU A 18 3.94 6.84 -0.80
C LEU A 18 3.00 7.90 -1.36
N THR A 19 3.48 8.73 -2.27
CA THR A 19 2.61 9.62 -3.05
C THR A 19 2.11 8.88 -4.28
N VAL A 20 0.78 8.84 -4.46
CA VAL A 20 0.12 8.25 -5.62
C VAL A 20 -0.58 9.36 -6.40
N SER A 21 -0.39 9.41 -7.72
CA SER A 21 -0.98 10.41 -8.60
C SER A 21 -1.93 9.79 -9.61
N TRP A 22 -3.08 10.42 -9.84
CA TRP A 22 -4.08 10.11 -10.87
C TRP A 22 -4.32 11.35 -11.73
N GLY A 23 -3.39 11.65 -12.63
CA GLY A 23 -3.42 12.90 -13.41
C GLY A 23 -3.16 14.11 -12.52
N SER A 24 -4.18 14.95 -12.29
CA SER A 24 -4.08 16.14 -11.44
C SER A 24 -4.38 15.88 -9.96
N GLU A 25 -4.91 14.71 -9.63
CA GLU A 25 -5.22 14.33 -8.26
C GLU A 25 -4.05 13.56 -7.65
N LEU A 26 -3.76 13.81 -6.37
CA LEU A 26 -2.70 13.11 -5.62
C LEU A 26 -3.18 12.76 -4.22
N ALA A 27 -2.58 11.71 -3.65
CA ALA A 27 -2.74 11.36 -2.25
C ALA A 27 -1.42 10.85 -1.67
N ASP A 28 -1.12 11.28 -0.45
CA ASP A 28 0.03 10.84 0.33
C ASP A 28 -0.43 9.76 1.32
N PHE A 29 0.11 8.55 1.18
CA PHE A 29 -0.15 7.43 2.07
C PHE A 29 1.02 7.26 3.04
N PRO A 30 0.81 7.42 4.36
CA PRO A 30 1.82 7.02 5.34
C PRO A 30 2.15 5.52 5.17
N CYS A 31 3.43 5.17 5.15
CA CYS A 31 3.89 3.79 4.95
C CYS A 31 3.36 2.85 6.04
N VAL A 32 3.36 3.31 7.30
CA VAL A 32 2.80 2.56 8.43
C VAL A 32 1.31 2.25 8.24
N PHE A 33 0.53 3.23 7.79
CA PHE A 33 -0.89 3.05 7.48
C PHE A 33 -1.04 2.02 6.35
N LEU A 34 -0.33 2.22 5.24
CA LEU A 34 -0.46 1.37 4.07
C LEU A 34 -0.04 -0.07 4.34
N ARG A 35 1.05 -0.29 5.08
CA ARG A 35 1.48 -1.63 5.54
C ARG A 35 0.40 -2.33 6.37
N GLY A 36 -0.27 -1.57 7.24
CA GLY A 36 -1.37 -2.05 8.07
C GLY A 36 -2.62 -2.44 7.28
N GLN A 37 -2.73 -2.00 6.01
CA GLN A 37 -3.83 -2.34 5.11
C GLN A 37 -3.48 -3.49 4.15
N CYS A 38 -2.40 -4.23 4.40
CA CYS A 38 -2.03 -5.40 3.59
C CYS A 38 -3.09 -6.51 3.71
N GLU A 39 -3.55 -7.01 2.56
CA GLU A 39 -4.59 -8.05 2.45
C GLU A 39 -4.04 -9.42 2.02
N CYS A 40 -2.73 -9.66 2.17
CA CYS A 40 -2.19 -11.00 1.89
C CYS A 40 -2.59 -12.01 2.99
N ALA A 41 -2.42 -13.29 2.68
CA ALA A 41 -2.70 -14.42 3.57
C ALA A 41 -2.01 -14.37 4.94
N HIS A 42 -0.88 -13.66 5.04
CA HIS A 42 -0.16 -13.47 6.31
C HIS A 42 -0.73 -12.33 7.16
N CYS A 43 -1.47 -11.41 6.54
CA CYS A 43 -1.98 -10.21 7.19
C CYS A 43 -3.49 -10.29 7.43
N VAL A 44 -4.21 -11.04 6.62
CA VAL A 44 -5.68 -11.21 6.70
C VAL A 44 -6.01 -12.69 6.59
N ASN A 45 -6.97 -13.15 7.40
CA ASN A 45 -7.47 -14.50 7.32
C ASN A 45 -8.25 -14.70 6.02
N GLU A 46 -7.82 -15.63 5.17
CA GLU A 46 -8.41 -15.85 3.84
C GLU A 46 -9.88 -16.29 3.88
N TRP A 47 -10.34 -16.87 4.99
CA TRP A 47 -11.72 -17.37 5.12
C TRP A 47 -12.64 -16.38 5.84
N THR A 48 -12.14 -15.67 6.86
CA THR A 48 -12.96 -14.75 7.67
C THR A 48 -12.84 -13.30 7.22
N GLY A 49 -11.76 -12.95 6.52
CA GLY A 49 -11.44 -11.56 6.16
C GLY A 49 -10.96 -10.72 7.35
N GLU A 50 -10.76 -11.32 8.52
CA GLU A 50 -10.28 -10.61 9.70
C GLU A 50 -8.79 -10.29 9.58
N GLN A 51 -8.42 -9.08 10.02
CA GLN A 51 -7.02 -8.67 10.08
C GLN A 51 -6.28 -9.51 11.15
N ILE A 52 -5.29 -10.28 10.70
CA ILE A 52 -4.38 -11.06 11.57
C ILE A 52 -3.19 -10.20 12.00
N LEU A 53 -2.71 -9.34 11.10
CA LEU A 53 -1.59 -8.43 11.37
C LEU A 53 -1.92 -7.54 12.56
N ASN A 54 -1.12 -7.64 13.61
CA ASN A 54 -1.17 -6.71 14.73
C ASN A 54 -0.54 -5.37 14.32
N PRO A 55 -1.27 -4.25 14.35
CA PRO A 55 -0.72 -2.94 14.02
C PRO A 55 0.49 -2.54 14.88
N ASP A 56 0.54 -3.00 16.14
CA ASP A 56 1.65 -2.70 17.07
C ASP A 56 2.97 -3.38 16.66
N GLU A 57 2.92 -4.38 15.77
CA GLU A 57 4.11 -5.05 15.25
C GLU A 57 4.72 -4.33 14.03
N ILE A 58 4.03 -3.33 13.48
CA ILE A 58 4.51 -2.55 12.35
C ILE A 58 5.50 -1.50 12.86
N PRO A 59 6.76 -1.49 12.40
CA PRO A 59 7.71 -0.44 12.77
C PRO A 59 7.19 0.94 12.38
N ALA A 60 7.25 1.91 13.30
CA ALA A 60 6.79 3.27 13.05
C ALA A 60 7.59 3.99 11.94
N ASP A 61 8.82 3.55 11.71
CA ASP A 61 9.75 3.99 10.68
C ASP A 61 9.75 3.08 9.45
N ILE A 62 8.73 2.24 9.26
CA ILE A 62 8.64 1.35 8.10
C ILE A 62 8.68 2.14 6.78
N THR A 63 9.50 1.65 5.84
CA THR A 63 9.68 2.28 4.52
C THR A 63 9.48 1.31 3.38
N ILE A 64 9.31 1.88 2.18
CA ILE A 64 9.28 1.13 0.92
C ILE A 64 10.72 0.92 0.43
N GLU A 65 11.11 -0.35 0.29
CA GLU A 65 12.39 -0.75 -0.28
C GLU A 65 12.35 -0.83 -1.80
N LYS A 66 11.25 -1.37 -2.34
CA LYS A 66 11.06 -1.54 -3.78
C LYS A 66 9.57 -1.59 -4.11
N MET A 67 9.23 -1.16 -5.32
CA MET A 67 7.91 -1.35 -5.90
C MET A 67 8.00 -2.11 -7.22
N GLU A 68 7.06 -3.01 -7.46
CA GLU A 68 6.96 -3.79 -8.69
C GLU A 68 5.54 -3.69 -9.24
N LEU A 69 5.40 -3.29 -10.50
CA LEU A 69 4.12 -3.34 -11.18
C LEU A 69 3.73 -4.79 -11.46
N VAL A 70 2.47 -5.14 -11.18
CA VAL A 70 1.94 -6.47 -11.41
C VAL A 70 0.81 -6.40 -12.44
N GLY A 71 1.09 -6.88 -13.66
CA GLY A 71 0.15 -7.06 -14.77
C GLY A 71 -0.53 -5.80 -15.34
N GLY A 72 -0.50 -4.68 -14.61
CA GLY A 72 -1.22 -3.45 -14.94
C GLY A 72 -2.37 -3.11 -14.00
N TYR A 73 -2.60 -3.87 -12.91
CA TYR A 73 -3.73 -3.67 -12.00
C TYR A 73 -3.32 -3.43 -10.53
N ALA A 74 -2.06 -3.61 -10.19
CA ALA A 74 -1.56 -3.49 -8.83
C ALA A 74 -0.07 -3.13 -8.76
N VAL A 75 0.34 -2.69 -7.57
CA VAL A 75 1.74 -2.59 -7.16
C VAL A 75 2.01 -3.57 -6.02
N ARG A 76 3.08 -4.35 -6.15
CA ARG A 76 3.69 -5.05 -5.01
C ARG A 76 4.68 -4.12 -4.34
N ILE A 77 4.58 -3.99 -3.02
CA ILE A 77 5.51 -3.22 -2.20
C ILE A 77 6.40 -4.21 -1.44
N HIS A 78 7.71 -4.00 -1.52
CA HIS A 78 8.68 -4.65 -0.66
C HIS A 78 8.97 -3.68 0.49
N TRP A 79 8.66 -4.11 1.70
CA TRP A 79 8.76 -3.31 2.91
C TRP A 79 10.10 -3.53 3.63
N SER A 80 10.51 -2.56 4.44
CA SER A 80 11.75 -2.64 5.22
C SER A 80 11.71 -3.69 6.34
N ASP A 81 10.52 -4.16 6.75
CA ASP A 81 10.32 -5.31 7.65
C ASP A 81 10.53 -6.68 6.95
N GLY A 82 10.88 -6.67 5.66
CA GLY A 82 11.08 -7.86 4.84
C GLY A 82 9.79 -8.40 4.18
N HIS A 83 8.63 -7.80 4.46
CA HIS A 83 7.36 -8.26 3.91
C HIS A 83 7.18 -7.83 2.44
N ASN A 84 6.69 -8.73 1.58
CA ASN A 84 6.49 -8.44 0.16
C ASN A 84 5.39 -9.29 -0.52
N ALA A 85 4.57 -9.99 0.25
CA ALA A 85 3.49 -10.84 -0.29
C ALA A 85 2.25 -10.03 -0.72
N GLY A 86 2.06 -8.85 -0.12
CA GLY A 86 0.91 -7.97 -0.38
C GLY A 86 0.89 -7.35 -1.77
N LEU A 87 -0.30 -7.30 -2.36
CA LEU A 87 -0.59 -6.54 -3.58
C LEU A 87 -1.55 -5.41 -3.24
N PHE A 88 -1.18 -4.19 -3.59
CA PHE A 88 -2.07 -3.04 -3.52
C PHE A 88 -2.64 -2.81 -4.91
N THR A 89 -3.87 -3.27 -5.14
CA THR A 89 -4.58 -2.99 -6.39
C THR A 89 -4.85 -1.50 -6.53
N TRP A 90 -5.00 -1.03 -7.75
CA TRP A 90 -5.36 0.36 -8.03
C TRP A 90 -6.70 0.76 -7.40
N GLU A 91 -7.66 -0.15 -7.43
CA GLU A 91 -8.94 0.00 -6.73
C GLU A 91 -8.75 0.12 -5.22
N ARG A 92 -7.90 -0.75 -4.65
CA ARG A 92 -7.59 -0.70 -3.21
C ARG A 92 -6.94 0.62 -2.79
N LEU A 93 -5.99 1.14 -3.57
CA LEU A 93 -5.39 2.45 -3.27
C LEU A 93 -6.44 3.58 -3.32
N MET A 94 -7.39 3.51 -4.25
CA MET A 94 -8.51 4.48 -4.30
C MET A 94 -9.47 4.35 -3.11
N GLU A 95 -9.78 3.13 -2.67
CA GLU A 95 -10.57 2.90 -1.45
C GLU A 95 -9.85 3.46 -0.22
N LEU A 96 -8.56 3.15 -0.07
CA LEU A 96 -7.75 3.59 1.06
C LEU A 96 -7.59 5.11 1.08
N ARG A 97 -7.56 5.79 -0.07
CA ARG A 97 -7.54 7.25 -0.15
C ARG A 97 -8.72 7.89 0.57
N SER A 98 -9.89 7.26 0.57
CA SER A 98 -11.08 7.76 1.28
C SER A 98 -11.00 7.63 2.81
N ARG A 99 -9.95 6.96 3.31
CA ARG A 99 -9.71 6.66 4.73
C ARG A 99 -8.48 7.41 5.28
N LEU A 100 -7.87 8.28 4.47
CA LEU A 100 -6.77 9.16 4.87
C LEU A 100 -7.28 10.34 5.71
#